data_AF-A0A1F5UWF6-F1
#
_entry.id   AF-A0A1F5UWF6-F1
#
_cell.length_a   1.000
_cell.length_b   1.000
_cell.length_c   1.000
_cell.angle_alpha   90.00
_cell.angle_beta   90.00
_cell.angle_gamma   90.00
#
_symmetry.space_group_name_H-M   'P 1'
#
loop_
_entity.id
_entity.type
_entity.pdbx_description
1 polymer ?
#
loop_
_entity_poly.entity_id
_entity_poly.type
_entity_poly.pdbx_seq_one_letter_code
_entity_poly.pdbx_strand_id
1 'polypeptide(L)'
;MLEEDGERTMNFLSVLAAGLIAGYAMAFVGYRMQGFLKLPRIDVSETGLIYFDDDGPSRWWIGMLAHEMDSVLFGLAFAGLLYTHLPGWGWLKGLIFGALLWLVVSLTAMIARAGGAKVFRTTMPMTMPHILANLLLHLIYGFVLGALYVPP
;
A
#
# COMPACT_ATOMS: atom_id res chain seq x y z
N MET A 1 23.94 -11.79 32.91
CA MET A 1 23.61 -10.37 32.67
C MET A 1 22.45 -10.39 31.70
N LEU A 2 21.24 -10.43 32.28
CA LEU A 2 20.00 -10.40 31.53
C LEU A 2 19.83 -8.94 31.16
N GLU A 3 20.16 -8.57 29.92
CA GLU A 3 19.74 -7.28 29.39
C GLU A 3 18.21 -7.36 29.29
N GLU A 4 17.54 -6.49 30.04
CA GLU A 4 16.15 -6.17 29.83
C GLU A 4 16.00 -5.77 28.35
N ASP A 5 15.47 -6.67 27.52
CA ASP A 5 14.91 -6.35 26.22
C ASP A 5 13.70 -5.43 26.47
N GLY A 6 14.01 -4.17 26.77
CA GLY A 6 13.05 -3.09 26.86
C GLY A 6 12.31 -3.07 25.54
N GLU A 7 11.01 -3.34 25.61
CA GLU A 7 10.09 -3.46 24.49
C GLU A 7 10.44 -2.42 23.43
N ARG A 8 10.93 -2.86 22.26
CA ARG A 8 11.08 -1.97 21.10
C ARG A 8 9.67 -1.59 20.65
N THR A 9 9.09 -0.63 21.34
CA THR A 9 7.80 -0.06 21.02
C THR A 9 7.99 0.72 19.74
N MET A 10 7.43 0.19 18.64
CA MET A 10 7.37 0.85 17.35
C MET A 10 6.99 2.33 17.53
N ASN A 11 7.69 3.23 16.82
CA ASN A 11 7.35 4.65 16.83
C ASN A 11 6.04 4.88 16.05
N PHE A 12 4.91 4.75 16.75
CA PHE A 12 3.58 4.78 16.16
C PHE A 12 3.30 6.08 15.39
N LEU A 13 3.71 7.23 15.93
CA LEU A 13 3.50 8.52 15.25
C LEU A 13 4.29 8.62 13.95
N SER A 14 5.52 8.10 13.92
CA SER A 14 6.29 8.03 12.68
C SER A 14 5.64 7.11 11.65
N VAL A 15 5.14 5.94 12.07
CA VAL A 15 4.43 5.01 11.17
C VAL A 15 3.14 5.62 10.64
N LEU A 16 2.35 6.27 11.50
CA LEU A 16 1.11 6.92 11.12
C LEU A 16 1.37 8.00 10.06
N ALA A 17 2.33 8.90 10.32
CA ALA A 17 2.69 9.95 9.38
C ALA A 17 3.25 9.40 8.07
N ALA A 18 4.20 8.45 8.15
CA ALA A 18 4.80 7.84 6.97
C ALA A 18 3.77 7.06 6.13
N GLY A 19 2.86 6.33 6.78
CA GLY A 19 1.77 5.60 6.14
C GLY A 19 0.80 6.52 5.41
N LEU A 20 0.34 7.60 6.05
CA LEU A 20 -0.55 8.58 5.41
C LEU A 20 0.11 9.27 4.21
N ILE A 21 1.39 9.65 4.34
CA ILE A 21 2.11 10.30 3.25
C ILE A 21 2.37 9.32 2.10
N ALA A 22 2.72 8.08 2.40
CA ALA A 22 2.96 7.03 1.40
C ALA A 22 1.68 6.63 0.66
N GLY A 23 0.56 6.51 1.38
CA GLY A 23 -0.76 6.24 0.82
C GLY A 23 -1.19 7.34 -0.14
N TYR A 24 -1.09 8.60 0.30
CA TYR A 24 -1.41 9.74 -0.54
C TYR A 24 -0.49 9.83 -1.77
N ALA A 25 0.82 9.57 -1.61
CA ALA A 25 1.77 9.56 -2.72
C ALA A 25 1.40 8.50 -3.76
N MET A 26 1.05 7.28 -3.33
CA MET A 26 0.55 6.22 -4.20
C MET A 26 -0.73 6.66 -4.92
N ALA A 27 -1.71 7.20 -4.19
CA ALA A 27 -2.98 7.66 -4.74
C ALA A 27 -2.79 8.74 -5.82
N PHE A 28 -1.96 9.74 -5.52
CA PHE A 28 -1.66 10.84 -6.42
C PHE A 28 -0.98 10.34 -7.70
N VAL A 29 0.04 9.50 -7.58
CA VAL A 29 0.75 8.93 -8.73
C VAL A 29 -0.21 8.06 -9.54
N GLY A 30 -0.97 7.17 -8.90
CA GLY A 30 -1.92 6.27 -9.56
C GLY A 30 -2.95 7.01 -10.38
N TYR A 31 -3.48 8.11 -9.85
CA TYR A 31 -4.45 8.96 -10.54
C TYR A 31 -3.84 9.66 -11.77
N ARG A 32 -2.57 10.08 -11.69
CA ARG A 32 -1.92 10.90 -12.72
C ARG A 32 -1.11 10.09 -13.74
N MET A 33 -0.79 8.81 -13.48
CA MET A 33 0.20 8.03 -14.25
C MET A 33 -0.10 7.84 -15.73
N GLN A 34 -1.37 7.90 -16.13
CA GLN A 34 -1.74 7.84 -17.53
C GLN A 34 -1.21 9.02 -18.34
N GLY A 35 -1.16 10.21 -17.74
CA GLY A 35 -0.66 11.41 -18.42
C GLY A 35 0.85 11.38 -18.62
N PHE A 36 1.61 10.94 -17.61
CA PHE A 36 3.08 11.08 -17.62
C PHE A 36 3.85 9.79 -18.00
N LEU A 37 3.35 8.59 -17.65
CA LEU A 37 4.01 7.32 -17.99
C LEU A 37 3.33 6.54 -19.11
N LYS A 38 2.16 6.99 -19.58
CA LYS A 38 1.28 6.23 -20.50
C LYS A 38 0.89 4.84 -19.95
N LEU A 39 0.98 4.65 -18.64
CA LEU A 39 0.48 3.46 -17.95
C LEU A 39 -1.01 3.65 -17.61
N PRO A 40 -1.80 2.57 -17.48
CA PRO A 40 -3.19 2.70 -17.07
C PRO A 40 -3.32 3.46 -15.75
N ARG A 41 -4.30 4.36 -15.67
CA ARG A 41 -4.66 5.03 -14.41
C ARG A 41 -5.15 3.98 -13.41
N ILE A 42 -4.67 4.05 -12.18
CA ILE A 42 -5.20 3.29 -11.05
C ILE A 42 -5.78 4.30 -10.08
N ASP A 43 -7.11 4.31 -9.98
CA ASP A 43 -7.80 5.13 -8.98
C ASP A 43 -8.00 4.31 -7.70
N VAL A 44 -7.17 4.60 -6.69
CA VAL A 44 -7.21 3.87 -5.42
C VAL A 44 -8.52 4.07 -4.66
N SER A 45 -9.24 5.17 -4.92
CA SER A 45 -10.58 5.38 -4.34
C SER A 45 -11.59 4.37 -4.87
N GLU A 46 -11.44 3.88 -6.10
CA GLU A 46 -12.33 2.83 -6.61
C GLU A 46 -11.99 1.47 -6.01
N THR A 47 -10.71 1.20 -5.72
CA THR A 47 -10.28 -0.03 -5.04
C THR A 47 -10.62 -0.03 -3.55
N GLY A 48 -10.60 1.12 -2.87
CA GLY A 48 -10.96 1.22 -1.45
C GLY A 48 -12.42 0.89 -1.14
N LEU A 49 -13.28 0.83 -2.17
CA LEU A 49 -14.68 0.42 -2.04
C LEU A 49 -14.87 -1.09 -1.97
N ILE A 50 -13.80 -1.89 -2.02
CA ILE A 50 -13.89 -3.34 -1.74
C ILE A 50 -14.61 -3.60 -0.40
N TYR A 51 -14.56 -2.66 0.53
CA TYR A 51 -15.14 -2.76 1.87
C TYR A 51 -16.54 -2.14 2.01
N PHE A 52 -17.01 -1.36 1.02
CA PHE A 52 -18.22 -0.56 1.13
C PHE A 52 -19.04 -0.59 -0.16
N ASP A 53 -20.32 -0.95 -0.08
CA ASP A 53 -21.26 -0.89 -1.20
C ASP A 53 -21.90 0.51 -1.27
N ASP A 54 -21.12 1.52 -1.66
CA ASP A 54 -21.59 2.90 -1.88
C ASP A 54 -21.52 3.28 -3.37
N ASP A 55 -22.66 3.71 -3.90
CA ASP A 55 -22.83 4.27 -5.24
C ASP A 55 -23.14 5.79 -5.23
N GLY A 56 -23.14 6.40 -4.04
CA GLY A 56 -23.44 7.81 -3.84
C GLY A 56 -22.29 8.79 -4.15
N PRO A 57 -22.54 10.11 -4.04
CA PRO A 57 -21.55 11.15 -4.29
C PRO A 57 -20.37 11.15 -3.30
N SER A 58 -20.50 10.44 -2.17
CA SER A 58 -19.45 10.23 -1.17
C SER A 58 -18.42 9.16 -1.54
N ARG A 59 -18.72 8.34 -2.55
CA ARG A 59 -17.97 7.15 -2.94
C ARG A 59 -16.46 7.40 -3.05
N TRP A 60 -16.05 8.50 -3.68
CA TRP A 60 -14.64 8.83 -3.84
C TRP A 60 -13.94 9.08 -2.49
N TRP A 61 -14.59 9.82 -1.60
CA TRP A 61 -14.04 10.13 -0.28
C TRP A 61 -13.96 8.89 0.62
N ILE A 62 -14.99 8.03 0.59
CA ILE A 62 -15.00 6.78 1.34
C ILE A 62 -13.90 5.86 0.86
N GLY A 63 -13.77 5.69 -0.46
CA GLY A 63 -12.72 4.87 -1.05
C GLY A 63 -11.31 5.38 -0.74
N MET A 64 -11.11 6.69 -0.79
CA MET A 64 -9.83 7.31 -0.43
C MET A 64 -9.51 7.10 1.05
N LEU A 65 -10.49 7.27 1.95
CA LEU A 65 -10.31 7.04 3.37
C LEU A 65 -9.98 5.56 3.66
N ALA A 66 -10.68 4.63 3.02
CA ALA A 66 -10.39 3.20 3.14
C ALA A 66 -8.95 2.88 2.69
N HIS A 67 -8.51 3.47 1.59
CA HIS A 67 -7.14 3.30 1.10
C HIS A 67 -6.09 3.86 2.08
N GLU A 68 -6.33 5.02 2.69
CA GLU A 68 -5.43 5.57 3.71
C GLU A 68 -5.38 4.72 4.97
N MET A 69 -6.52 4.14 5.38
CA MET A 69 -6.56 3.19 6.48
C MET A 69 -5.70 1.95 6.17
N ASP A 70 -5.85 1.37 4.98
CA ASP A 70 -5.02 0.25 4.52
C ASP A 70 -3.53 0.63 4.50
N SER A 71 -3.21 1.83 4.01
CA SER A 71 -1.84 2.36 3.97
C SER A 71 -1.21 2.38 5.37
N VAL A 72 -1.93 2.89 6.37
CA VAL A 72 -1.46 2.90 7.76
C VAL A 72 -1.35 1.48 8.33
N LEU A 73 -2.33 0.60 8.07
CA LEU A 73 -2.29 -0.79 8.53
C LEU A 73 -1.08 -1.55 7.98
N PHE A 74 -0.77 -1.38 6.69
CA PHE A 74 0.43 -1.95 6.09
C PHE A 74 1.70 -1.29 6.60
N GLY A 75 1.68 0.01 6.91
CA GLY A 75 2.77 0.70 7.60
C GLY A 75 3.07 0.10 8.98
N LEU A 76 2.03 -0.24 9.75
CA LEU A 76 2.16 -0.92 11.05
C LEU A 76 2.75 -2.32 10.88
N ALA A 77 2.33 -3.08 9.87
CA ALA A 77 2.92 -4.38 9.56
C ALA A 77 4.40 -4.25 9.16
N PHE A 78 4.74 -3.25 8.34
CA PHE A 78 6.13 -2.96 7.98
C PHE A 78 6.99 -2.69 9.21
N ALA A 79 6.57 -1.75 10.06
CA ALA A 79 7.34 -1.31 11.21
C ALA A 79 7.41 -2.34 12.34
N GLY A 80 6.29 -3.01 12.64
CA GLY A 80 6.18 -3.96 13.75
C GLY A 80 6.65 -5.38 13.43
N LEU A 81 6.53 -5.84 12.18
CA LEU A 81 6.81 -7.24 11.84
C LEU A 81 8.09 -7.39 11.00
N LEU A 82 8.34 -6.48 10.06
CA LEU A 82 9.34 -6.71 9.01
C LEU A 82 10.57 -5.80 9.12
N TYR A 83 10.46 -4.60 9.69
CA TYR A 83 11.51 -3.58 9.62
C TYR A 83 12.85 -4.07 10.16
N THR A 84 12.87 -4.82 11.26
CA THR A 84 14.10 -5.36 11.86
C THR A 84 14.69 -6.53 11.08
N HIS A 85 13.89 -7.22 10.27
CA HIS A 85 14.28 -8.40 9.49
C HIS A 85 14.74 -8.06 8.07
N LEU A 86 14.31 -6.92 7.52
CA LEU A 86 14.67 -6.52 6.17
C LEU A 86 16.09 -5.93 6.11
N PRO A 87 16.89 -6.27 5.08
CA PRO A 87 18.24 -5.75 4.95
C PRO A 87 18.27 -4.31 4.44
N GLY A 88 19.36 -3.60 4.73
CA GLY A 88 19.66 -2.29 4.16
C GLY A 88 19.10 -1.09 4.93
N TRP A 89 19.04 0.04 4.24
CA TRP A 89 18.61 1.34 4.78
C TRP A 89 17.09 1.47 4.73
N GLY A 90 16.50 2.41 5.47
CA GLY A 90 15.04 2.58 5.57
C GLY A 90 14.31 2.56 4.22
N TRP A 91 14.77 3.36 3.25
CA TRP A 91 14.17 3.40 1.90
C TRP A 91 14.28 2.06 1.14
N LEU A 92 15.38 1.31 1.33
CA LEU A 92 15.57 0.00 0.68
C LEU A 92 14.70 -1.07 1.34
N LYS A 93 14.61 -1.07 2.68
CA LYS A 93 13.65 -1.91 3.42
C LYS A 93 12.22 -1.62 2.94
N GLY A 94 11.91 -0.34 2.75
CA GLY A 94 10.64 0.12 2.18
C GLY A 94 10.37 -0.43 0.78
N LEU A 95 11.34 -0.34 -0.15
CA LEU A 95 11.21 -0.92 -1.49
C LEU A 95 10.98 -2.44 -1.47
N ILE A 96 11.74 -3.16 -0.64
CA ILE A 96 11.58 -4.62 -0.47
C ILE A 96 10.18 -4.92 0.05
N PHE A 97 9.73 -4.19 1.07
CA PHE A 97 8.38 -4.33 1.61
C PHE A 97 7.30 -4.01 0.57
N GLY A 98 7.44 -2.92 -0.19
CA GLY A 98 6.52 -2.56 -1.27
C GLY A 98 6.40 -3.66 -2.32
N ALA A 99 7.52 -4.26 -2.74
CA ALA A 99 7.52 -5.38 -3.67
C ALA A 99 6.83 -6.64 -3.10
N LEU A 100 7.08 -6.96 -1.82
CA LEU A 100 6.41 -8.07 -1.12
C LEU A 100 4.91 -7.82 -0.98
N LEU A 101 4.52 -6.61 -0.57
CA LEU A 101 3.13 -6.22 -0.43
C LEU A 101 2.39 -6.30 -1.77
N TRP A 102 3.00 -5.80 -2.85
CA TRP A 102 2.46 -5.94 -4.20
C TRP A 102 2.20 -7.39 -4.58
N LEU A 103 3.15 -8.29 -4.27
CA LEU A 103 3.01 -9.71 -4.56
C LEU A 103 1.85 -10.31 -3.78
N VAL A 104 1.75 -10.03 -2.47
CA VAL A 104 0.66 -10.50 -1.61
C VAL A 104 -0.69 -10.00 -2.11
N VAL A 105 -0.83 -8.70 -2.37
CA VAL A 105 -2.08 -8.09 -2.86
C VAL A 105 -2.47 -8.67 -4.22
N SER A 106 -1.51 -8.84 -5.13
CA SER A 106 -1.76 -9.41 -6.46
C SER A 106 -2.23 -10.87 -6.37
N LEU A 107 -1.60 -11.68 -5.52
CA LEU A 107 -2.01 -13.06 -5.28
C LEU A 107 -3.40 -13.15 -4.64
N THR A 108 -3.67 -12.31 -3.63
CA THR A 108 -5.00 -12.23 -3.00
C THR A 108 -6.07 -11.85 -4.03
N ALA A 109 -5.81 -10.85 -4.87
CA ALA A 109 -6.73 -10.43 -5.93
C ALA A 109 -6.98 -11.55 -6.96
N MET A 110 -5.93 -12.30 -7.34
CA MET A 110 -6.06 -13.45 -8.23
C MET A 110 -6.92 -14.56 -7.63
N ILE A 111 -6.69 -14.91 -6.37
CA ILE A 111 -7.46 -15.95 -5.66
C ILE A 111 -8.93 -15.51 -5.52
N ALA A 112 -9.18 -14.28 -5.05
CA ALA A 112 -10.54 -13.76 -4.90
C ALA A 112 -11.31 -13.72 -6.22
N ARG A 113 -10.64 -13.32 -7.32
CA ARG A 113 -11.20 -13.34 -8.67
C ARG A 113 -11.57 -14.74 -9.14
N ALA A 114 -10.68 -15.71 -8.93
CA ALA A 114 -10.92 -17.12 -9.25
C ALA A 114 -12.10 -17.68 -8.44
N GLY A 115 -12.22 -17.26 -7.17
CA GLY A 115 -13.35 -17.56 -6.28
C GLY A 115 -14.67 -16.84 -6.62
N GLY A 116 -14.71 -15.98 -7.65
CA GLY A 116 -15.94 -15.34 -8.12
C GLY A 116 -16.22 -13.94 -7.60
N ALA A 117 -15.30 -13.33 -6.85
CA ALA A 117 -15.49 -11.98 -6.31
C ALA A 117 -15.62 -10.94 -7.45
N LYS A 118 -16.82 -10.34 -7.57
CA LYS A 118 -17.15 -9.40 -8.66
C LYS A 118 -16.27 -8.15 -8.62
N VAL A 119 -16.00 -7.61 -7.43
CA VAL A 119 -15.21 -6.38 -7.26
C VAL A 119 -13.82 -6.53 -7.87
N PHE A 120 -13.08 -7.61 -7.56
CA PHE A 120 -11.76 -7.87 -8.13
C PHE A 120 -11.76 -8.13 -9.65
N ARG A 121 -12.91 -8.52 -10.23
CA ARG A 121 -13.03 -8.65 -11.70
C ARG A 121 -13.13 -7.31 -12.39
N THR A 122 -13.75 -6.32 -11.74
CA THR A 122 -14.06 -5.01 -12.33
C THR A 122 -13.04 -3.93 -11.98
N THR A 123 -12.46 -3.95 -10.77
CA THR A 123 -11.54 -2.90 -10.29
C THR A 123 -10.06 -3.23 -10.49
N MET A 124 -9.71 -4.49 -10.79
CA MET A 124 -8.32 -4.93 -10.99
C MET A 124 -8.14 -5.72 -12.29
N PRO A 125 -7.95 -5.03 -13.44
CA PRO A 125 -7.64 -5.69 -14.70
C PRO A 125 -6.27 -6.38 -14.65
N MET A 126 -6.22 -7.69 -14.95
CA MET A 126 -4.98 -8.49 -14.95
C MET A 126 -4.24 -8.42 -16.30
N THR A 127 -4.11 -7.22 -16.86
CA THR A 127 -3.31 -7.01 -18.08
C THR A 127 -1.88 -6.62 -17.71
N MET A 128 -0.90 -6.94 -18.55
CA MET A 128 0.51 -6.62 -18.26
C MET A 128 0.75 -5.14 -17.92
N PRO A 129 0.15 -4.15 -18.63
CA PRO A 129 0.32 -2.75 -18.26
C PRO A 129 -0.23 -2.40 -16.87
N HIS A 130 -1.35 -3.02 -16.46
CA HIS A 130 -1.92 -2.80 -15.12
C HIS A 130 -1.08 -3.45 -14.03
N ILE A 131 -0.50 -4.62 -14.29
CA ILE A 131 0.40 -5.32 -13.37
C ILE A 131 1.65 -4.46 -13.12
N LEU A 132 2.25 -3.91 -14.18
CA LEU A 132 3.41 -3.02 -14.08
C LEU A 132 3.08 -1.71 -13.39
N ALA A 133 1.92 -1.12 -13.70
CA ALA A 133 1.42 0.07 -13.02
C ALA A 133 1.25 -0.19 -11.52
N ASN A 134 0.61 -1.30 -11.15
CA ASN A 134 0.39 -1.67 -9.75
C ASN A 134 1.72 -1.92 -9.01
N LEU A 135 2.68 -2.60 -9.65
CA LEU A 135 4.01 -2.82 -9.08
C LEU A 135 4.71 -1.48 -8.81
N LEU A 136 4.72 -0.59 -9.81
CA LEU A 136 5.34 0.73 -9.66
C LEU A 136 4.75 1.52 -8.49
N LEU A 137 3.42 1.52 -8.36
CA LEU A 137 2.74 2.19 -7.27
C LEU A 137 3.16 1.65 -5.90
N HIS A 138 3.25 0.33 -5.76
CA HIS A 138 3.69 -0.29 -4.50
C HIS A 138 5.16 -0.04 -4.19
N LEU A 139 6.03 0.06 -5.20
CA LEU A 139 7.41 0.48 -5.02
C LEU A 139 7.49 1.94 -4.54
N ILE A 140 6.64 2.82 -5.07
CA ILE A 140 6.56 4.22 -4.62
C ILE A 140 6.06 4.30 -3.18
N TYR A 141 4.98 3.60 -2.85
CA TYR A 141 4.48 3.49 -1.48
C TYR A 141 5.58 2.99 -0.53
N GLY A 142 6.21 1.86 -0.87
CA GLY A 142 7.27 1.27 -0.06
C GLY A 142 8.46 2.21 0.12
N PHE A 143 8.93 2.84 -0.96
CA PHE A 143 10.01 3.82 -0.90
C PHE A 143 9.68 4.99 0.04
N VAL A 144 8.53 5.63 -0.12
CA VAL A 144 8.11 6.78 0.70
C VAL A 144 7.94 6.37 2.16
N LEU A 145 7.27 5.25 2.42
CA LEU A 145 7.10 4.69 3.77
C LEU A 145 8.46 4.45 4.44
N GLY A 146 9.36 3.74 3.78
CA GLY A 146 10.66 3.39 4.34
C GLY A 146 11.61 4.57 4.47
N ALA A 147 11.51 5.57 3.60
CA ALA A 147 12.32 6.79 3.66
C ALA A 147 11.87 7.72 4.81
N LEU A 148 10.58 7.73 5.15
CA LEU A 148 10.01 8.60 6.18
C LEU A 148 9.88 7.94 7.55
N TYR A 149 9.84 6.60 7.61
CA TYR A 149 9.75 5.89 8.88
C TYR A 149 11.05 6.02 9.67
N VAL A 150 10.91 6.47 10.91
CA VAL A 150 11.98 6.59 11.91
C VAL A 150 11.71 5.55 13.00
N PRO A 151 12.56 4.51 13.12
CA PRO A 151 12.41 3.50 14.19
C PRO A 151 12.65 4.11 15.58
N PRO A 152 12.21 3.42 16.65
CA PRO A 152 12.48 3.85 18.03
C PRO A 152 13.98 3.91 18.35
#